data_AF-R9M173-F1
#
_entry.id   AF-R9M173-F1
#
_cell.length_a   1.000
_cell.length_b   1.000
_cell.length_c   1.000
_cell.angle_alpha   90.00
_cell.angle_beta   90.00
_cell.angle_gamma   90.00
#
_symmetry.space_group_name_H-M   'P 1'
#
loop_
_entity.id
_entity.type
_entity.pdbx_description
1 polymer ?
#
loop_
_entity_poly.entity_id
_entity_poly.type
_entity_poly.pdbx_seq_one_letter_code
_entity_poly.pdbx_strand_id
1 'polypeptide(L)'
;MKRVLTLWALLGAAYVALETMFRGYSHPSMLIVGGLCGVLVGAINQRPGFFRAPVIVQAVIGALIVLAVEFVSGCVLNLWLGLGVWDYTNQPGNVLGQICPAFGLLWFFIMPFAIWAEDTASWLIWAYECAVFGKSGEPPDPAPYSLKSVYKDFFCGR
;
A
#
# COMPACT_ATOMS: atom_id res chain seq x y z
N MET A 1 -4.57 10.44 -14.78
CA MET A 1 -3.38 11.08 -14.14
C MET A 1 -3.73 11.80 -12.85
N LYS A 2 -4.65 12.79 -12.83
CA LYS A 2 -4.99 13.54 -11.60
C LYS A 2 -5.40 12.63 -10.42
N ARG A 3 -6.33 11.68 -10.63
CA ARG A 3 -6.80 10.73 -9.61
C ARG A 3 -5.68 9.88 -8.99
N VAL A 4 -4.78 9.37 -9.83
CA VAL A 4 -3.64 8.53 -9.38
C VAL A 4 -2.67 9.34 -8.52
N LEU A 5 -2.38 10.60 -8.91
CA LEU A 5 -1.54 11.49 -8.11
C LEU A 5 -2.18 11.84 -6.76
N THR A 6 -3.50 12.07 -6.74
CA THR A 6 -4.25 12.29 -5.49
C THR A 6 -4.18 11.07 -4.58
N LEU A 7 -4.39 9.87 -5.12
CA LEU A 7 -4.26 8.62 -4.37
C LEU A 7 -2.84 8.44 -3.82
N TRP A 8 -1.83 8.67 -4.66
CA TRP A 8 -0.43 8.60 -4.28
C TRP A 8 -0.10 9.52 -3.10
N ALA A 9 -0.50 10.80 -3.20
CA ALA A 9 -0.26 11.79 -2.15
C ALA A 9 -1.03 11.46 -0.87
N LEU A 10 -2.29 11.04 -0.99
CA LEU A 10 -3.15 10.74 0.16
C LEU A 10 -2.68 9.50 0.91
N LEU A 11 -2.37 8.41 0.20
CA LEU A 11 -1.88 7.16 0.79
C LEU A 11 -0.47 7.33 1.36
N GLY A 12 0.41 8.07 0.66
CA GLY A 12 1.74 8.43 1.16
C GLY A 12 1.68 9.27 2.43
N ALA A 13 0.79 10.27 2.48
CA ALA A 13 0.59 11.09 3.67
C ALA A 13 0.00 10.27 4.83
N ALA A 14 -0.97 9.39 4.55
CA ALA A 14 -1.54 8.50 5.56
C ALA A 14 -0.47 7.56 6.13
N TYR A 15 0.40 7.01 5.28
CA TYR A 15 1.54 6.20 5.71
C TYR A 15 2.47 6.99 6.65
N VAL A 16 2.90 8.17 6.24
CA VAL A 16 3.80 9.03 7.04
C VAL A 16 3.17 9.40 8.38
N ALA A 17 1.87 9.69 8.40
CA ALA A 17 1.15 9.98 9.64
C ALA A 17 1.14 8.78 10.59
N LEU A 18 0.77 7.60 10.08
CA LEU A 18 0.79 6.36 10.86
C LEU A 18 2.20 6.04 11.37
N GLU A 19 3.20 6.10 10.49
CA GLU A 19 4.59 5.85 10.87
C GLU A 19 5.06 6.82 11.96
N THR A 20 4.75 8.12 11.82
CA THR A 20 5.11 9.12 12.83
C THR A 20 4.39 8.86 14.16
N MET A 21 3.13 8.41 14.14
CA MET A 21 2.41 8.04 15.36
C MET A 21 3.04 6.83 16.08
N PHE A 22 3.50 5.83 15.33
CA PHE A 22 4.08 4.60 15.91
C PHE A 22 5.57 4.72 16.27
N ARG A 23 6.36 5.42 15.44
CA ARG A 23 7.82 5.51 15.54
C ARG A 23 8.32 6.86 16.08
N GLY A 24 7.45 7.87 16.13
CA GLY A 24 7.77 9.24 16.57
C GLY A 24 8.38 10.14 15.49
N TYR A 25 8.76 9.58 14.34
CA TYR A 25 9.27 10.33 13.18
C TYR A 25 9.10 9.51 11.89
N SER A 26 9.19 10.20 10.75
CA SER A 26 9.19 9.61 9.41
C SER A 26 10.16 10.38 8.52
N HIS A 27 10.88 9.69 7.64
CA HIS A 27 11.78 10.34 6.70
C HIS A 27 10.97 10.81 5.48
N PRO A 28 11.26 11.99 4.88
CA PRO A 28 10.47 12.50 3.75
C PRO A 28 10.36 11.55 2.55
N SER A 29 11.37 10.71 2.33
CA SER A 29 11.33 9.68 1.27
C SER A 29 10.21 8.65 1.47
N MET A 30 9.74 8.44 2.70
CA MET A 30 8.68 7.48 3.00
C MET A 30 7.32 7.91 2.46
N LEU A 31 7.10 9.22 2.25
CA LEU A 31 5.93 9.71 1.52
C LEU A 31 5.91 9.15 0.10
N ILE A 32 7.07 9.18 -0.57
CA ILE A 32 7.23 8.75 -1.96
C ILE A 32 7.07 7.23 -2.05
N VAL A 33 7.78 6.51 -1.19
CA VAL A 33 7.78 5.04 -1.15
C VAL A 33 6.39 4.51 -0.75
N GLY A 34 5.81 5.02 0.34
CA GLY A 34 4.49 4.61 0.83
C GLY A 34 3.38 4.93 -0.17
N GLY A 35 3.41 6.11 -0.79
CA GLY A 35 2.48 6.45 -1.87
C GLY A 35 2.62 5.52 -3.07
N LEU A 36 3.85 5.19 -3.46
CA LEU A 36 4.11 4.30 -4.60
C LEU A 36 3.57 2.89 -4.34
N CYS A 37 3.81 2.36 -3.14
CA CYS A 37 3.22 1.09 -2.69
C CYS A 37 1.69 1.14 -2.79
N GLY A 38 1.05 2.18 -2.25
CA GLY A 38 -0.41 2.34 -2.29
C GLY A 38 -0.96 2.34 -3.71
N VAL A 39 -0.35 3.09 -4.63
CA VAL A 39 -0.78 3.12 -6.05
C VAL A 39 -0.56 1.79 -6.75
N LEU A 40 0.56 1.11 -6.52
CA LEU A 40 0.85 -0.17 -7.18
C LEU A 40 -0.09 -1.28 -6.70
N VAL A 41 -0.36 -1.33 -5.39
CA VAL A 41 -1.34 -2.28 -4.85
C VAL A 41 -2.72 -1.97 -5.40
N GLY A 42 -3.15 -0.71 -5.40
CA GLY A 42 -4.45 -0.31 -5.96
C GLY A 42 -4.61 -0.61 -7.45
N ALA A 43 -3.59 -0.33 -8.24
CA ALA A 43 -3.60 -0.59 -9.68
C ALA A 43 -3.72 -2.09 -10.02
N ILE A 44 -3.20 -2.95 -9.15
CA ILE A 44 -3.34 -4.40 -9.30
C ILE A 44 -4.70 -4.85 -8.77
N ASN A 45 -5.18 -4.27 -7.66
CA ASN A 45 -6.48 -4.58 -7.10
C ASN A 45 -7.64 -4.28 -8.07
N GLN A 46 -7.55 -3.21 -8.84
CA GLN A 46 -8.58 -2.86 -9.84
C GLN A 46 -8.64 -3.80 -11.05
N ARG A 47 -7.76 -4.81 -11.17
CA ARG A 47 -7.81 -5.75 -12.30
C ARG A 47 -8.91 -6.81 -12.10
N PRO A 48 -9.74 -7.11 -13.12
CA PRO A 48 -10.85 -8.06 -12.99
C PRO A 48 -10.49 -9.46 -12.49
N GLY A 49 -9.30 -9.96 -12.86
CA GLY A 49 -8.82 -11.26 -12.39
C GLY A 49 -8.26 -11.24 -10.96
N PHE A 50 -7.91 -10.06 -10.44
CA PHE A 50 -7.26 -9.91 -9.15
C PHE A 50 -8.25 -9.61 -8.03
N PHE A 51 -9.19 -8.68 -8.22
CA PHE A 51 -10.21 -8.40 -7.18
C PHE A 51 -11.12 -9.61 -6.91
N ARG A 52 -11.26 -10.50 -7.90
CA ARG A 52 -12.02 -11.77 -7.78
C ARG A 52 -11.19 -12.91 -7.19
N ALA A 53 -9.88 -12.74 -7.05
CA ALA A 53 -9.03 -13.73 -6.42
C ALA A 53 -9.24 -13.72 -4.91
N PRO A 54 -8.98 -14.83 -4.21
CA PRO A 54 -9.07 -14.87 -2.75
C PRO A 54 -8.20 -13.80 -2.11
N VAL A 55 -8.67 -13.17 -1.04
CA VAL A 55 -7.96 -12.06 -0.39
C VAL A 55 -6.56 -12.46 0.08
N ILE A 56 -6.34 -13.75 0.41
CA ILE A 56 -5.00 -14.29 0.72
C ILE A 56 -4.04 -14.12 -0.46
N VAL A 57 -4.48 -14.43 -1.68
CA VAL A 57 -3.65 -14.31 -2.89
C VAL A 57 -3.34 -12.84 -3.15
N GLN A 58 -4.33 -11.97 -2.98
CA GLN A 58 -4.14 -10.53 -3.08
C GLN A 58 -3.12 -10.04 -2.05
N ALA A 59 -3.21 -10.56 -0.82
CA ALA A 59 -2.31 -10.21 0.26
C ALA A 59 -0.86 -10.65 0.02
N VAL A 60 -0.65 -11.86 -0.50
CA VAL A 60 0.69 -12.37 -0.87
C VAL A 60 1.29 -11.49 -1.96
N ILE A 61 0.55 -11.23 -3.04
CA ILE A 61 1.07 -10.45 -4.16
C ILE A 61 1.33 -9.00 -3.73
N GLY A 62 0.42 -8.40 -2.96
CA GLY A 62 0.60 -7.08 -2.36
C GLY A 62 1.86 -6.99 -1.51
N ALA A 63 2.10 -7.98 -0.64
CA ALA A 63 3.28 -7.99 0.22
C ALA A 63 4.58 -8.11 -0.59
N LEU A 64 4.59 -8.92 -1.65
CA LEU A 64 5.72 -9.03 -2.56
C LEU A 64 6.02 -7.73 -3.31
N ILE A 65 4.98 -6.99 -3.72
CA ILE A 65 5.13 -5.67 -4.34
C ILE A 65 5.77 -4.70 -3.35
N VAL A 66 5.26 -4.64 -2.12
CA VAL A 66 5.82 -3.76 -1.08
C VAL A 66 7.28 -4.11 -0.83
N LEU A 67 7.62 -5.38 -0.64
CA LEU A 67 9.01 -5.82 -0.46
C LEU A 67 9.91 -5.46 -1.65
N ALA A 68 9.42 -5.59 -2.88
CA ALA A 68 10.19 -5.20 -4.06
C ALA A 68 10.46 -3.70 -4.10
N VAL A 69 9.44 -2.88 -3.80
CA VAL A 69 9.55 -1.42 -3.74
C VAL A 69 10.48 -1.00 -2.60
N GLU A 70 10.34 -1.59 -1.42
CA GLU A 70 11.22 -1.35 -0.28
C GLU A 70 12.67 -1.72 -0.60
N PHE A 71 12.92 -2.87 -1.21
CA PHE A 71 14.27 -3.30 -1.57
C PHE A 71 14.93 -2.32 -2.54
N VAL A 72 14.26 -1.99 -3.65
CA VAL A 72 14.79 -1.04 -4.64
C VAL A 72 15.00 0.35 -4.02
N SER A 73 14.04 0.82 -3.23
CA SER A 73 14.14 2.11 -2.54
C SER A 73 15.28 2.10 -1.52
N GLY A 74 15.47 1.01 -0.79
CA GLY A 74 16.58 0.85 0.15
C GLY A 74 17.94 0.83 -0.54
N CYS A 75 18.06 0.17 -1.71
CA CYS A 75 19.27 0.23 -2.51
C CYS A 75 19.62 1.65 -2.95
N VAL A 76 18.63 2.44 -3.36
CA VAL A 76 18.86 3.84 -3.77
C VAL A 76 19.14 4.73 -2.57
N LEU A 77 18.27 4.72 -1.57
CA LEU A 77 18.29 5.67 -0.46
C LEU A 77 19.39 5.33 0.56
N ASN A 78 19.57 4.05 0.90
CA ASN A 78 20.50 3.65 1.95
C ASN A 78 21.86 3.24 1.40
N LEU A 79 21.92 2.41 0.35
CA LEU A 79 23.20 1.92 -0.17
C LEU A 79 23.89 2.94 -1.09
N TRP A 80 23.15 3.59 -1.99
CA TRP A 80 23.75 4.55 -2.92
C TRP A 80 23.89 5.95 -2.32
N LEU A 81 22.82 6.48 -1.72
CA LEU A 81 22.81 7.84 -1.17
C LEU A 81 23.27 7.92 0.30
N GLY A 82 23.38 6.79 1.01
CA GLY A 82 23.88 6.76 2.38
C GLY A 82 22.95 7.42 3.42
N LEU A 83 21.65 7.55 3.12
CA LEU A 83 20.71 8.31 3.96
C LEU A 83 20.31 7.59 5.25
N GLY A 84 20.51 6.27 5.34
CA GLY A 84 20.23 5.49 6.55
C GLY A 84 18.77 5.59 7.01
N VAL A 85 17.82 5.57 6.07
CA VAL A 85 16.38 5.76 6.31
C VAL A 85 15.81 4.65 7.22
N TRP A 86 16.26 3.42 7.01
CA TRP A 86 16.01 2.26 7.88
C TRP A 86 17.18 1.26 7.76
N ASP A 87 17.28 0.35 8.73
CA ASP A 87 18.30 -0.70 8.75
C ASP A 87 17.75 -2.00 9.35
N TYR A 88 17.72 -3.06 8.54
CA TYR A 88 17.29 -4.40 8.92
C TYR A 88 18.45 -5.41 9.01
N THR A 89 19.70 -4.96 9.05
CA THR A 89 20.89 -5.83 9.08
C THR A 89 20.88 -6.78 10.29
N ASN A 90 20.28 -6.35 11.41
CA ASN A 90 20.15 -7.17 12.63
C ASN A 90 18.96 -8.14 12.60
N GLN A 91 18.18 -8.18 11.52
CA GLN A 91 17.02 -9.06 11.40
C GLN A 91 17.38 -10.37 10.71
N PRO A 92 16.87 -11.53 11.17
CA PRO A 92 17.17 -12.82 10.58
C PRO A 92 16.64 -12.90 9.16
N GLY A 93 17.48 -13.42 8.24
CA GLY A 93 17.11 -13.58 6.83
C GLY A 93 16.98 -12.27 6.05
N ASN A 94 17.53 -11.17 6.56
CA ASN A 94 17.54 -9.90 5.82
C ASN A 94 18.32 -10.01 4.49
N VAL A 95 17.94 -9.18 3.52
CA VAL A 95 18.63 -9.03 2.24
C VAL A 95 19.21 -7.62 2.18
N LEU A 96 20.54 -7.51 2.18
CA LEU A 96 21.31 -6.26 2.16
C LEU A 96 20.89 -5.24 3.26
N GLY A 97 20.31 -5.72 4.37
CA GLY A 97 19.74 -4.86 5.41
C GLY A 97 18.53 -4.02 4.96
N GLN A 98 17.95 -4.26 3.76
CA GLN A 98 16.87 -3.43 3.21
C GLN A 98 15.49 -4.05 3.36
N ILE A 99 15.39 -5.38 3.27
CA ILE A 99 14.15 -6.13 3.51
C ILE A 99 14.44 -7.34 4.39
N CYS A 100 13.42 -7.85 5.10
CA CYS A 100 13.52 -9.12 5.80
C CYS A 100 12.17 -9.87 5.84
N PRO A 101 12.17 -11.19 6.09
CA PRO A 101 10.96 -12.01 6.16
C PRO A 101 9.97 -11.55 7.22
N ALA A 102 10.44 -11.02 8.36
CA ALA A 102 9.58 -10.54 9.44
C ALA A 102 8.70 -9.36 8.98
N PHE A 103 9.28 -8.38 8.29
CA PHE A 103 8.52 -7.27 7.71
C PHE A 103 7.68 -7.71 6.50
N GLY A 104 8.15 -8.68 5.72
CA GLY A 104 7.33 -9.31 4.68
C GLY A 104 6.04 -9.92 5.23
N LEU A 105 6.13 -10.62 6.36
CA LEU A 105 4.98 -11.20 7.04
C LEU A 105 4.07 -10.12 7.65
N LEU A 106 4.66 -9.05 8.19
CA LEU A 106 3.90 -7.88 8.65
C LEU A 106 3.07 -7.29 7.50
N TRP A 107 3.69 -7.08 6.32
CA TRP A 107 3.01 -6.56 5.14
C TRP A 107 1.89 -7.49 4.67
N PHE A 108 2.10 -8.80 4.71
CA PHE A 108 1.07 -9.78 4.40
C PHE A 108 -0.18 -9.64 5.29
N PHE A 109 -0.03 -9.50 6.60
CA PHE A 109 -1.17 -9.34 7.51
C PHE A 109 -1.84 -7.96 7.47
N ILE A 110 -1.09 -6.92 7.11
CA ILE A 110 -1.62 -5.56 6.93
C ILE A 110 -2.28 -5.40 5.55
N MET A 111 -1.95 -6.25 4.57
CA MET A 111 -2.41 -6.07 3.19
C MET A 111 -3.94 -5.99 3.02
N PRO A 112 -4.78 -6.76 3.74
CA PRO A 112 -6.24 -6.59 3.67
C PRO A 112 -6.70 -5.18 4.04
N PHE A 113 -6.07 -4.55 5.04
CA PHE A 113 -6.31 -3.15 5.39
C PHE A 113 -5.85 -2.20 4.28
N ALA A 114 -4.67 -2.43 3.69
CA ALA A 114 -4.16 -1.60 2.60
C ALA A 114 -5.06 -1.64 1.35
N ILE A 115 -5.52 -2.84 0.97
CA ILE A 115 -6.46 -3.05 -0.14
C ILE A 115 -7.77 -2.31 0.13
N TRP A 116 -8.36 -2.49 1.31
CA TRP A 116 -9.58 -1.78 1.70
C TRP A 116 -9.41 -0.26 1.73
N ALA A 117 -8.28 0.24 2.24
CA ALA A 117 -8.00 1.66 2.33
C ALA A 117 -7.87 2.29 0.93
N GLU A 118 -7.22 1.59 -0.01
CA GLU A 118 -7.11 2.05 -1.39
C GLU A 118 -8.47 2.07 -2.10
N ASP A 119 -9.24 0.98 -2.02
CA ASP A 119 -10.57 0.92 -2.64
C ASP A 119 -11.51 2.00 -2.07
N THR A 120 -11.46 2.20 -0.75
CA THR A 120 -12.24 3.23 -0.07
C THR A 120 -11.81 4.63 -0.51
N ALA A 121 -10.50 4.92 -0.57
CA ALA A 121 -9.99 6.19 -1.04
C ALA A 121 -10.40 6.45 -2.51
N SER A 122 -10.34 5.42 -3.35
CA SER A 122 -10.76 5.45 -4.74
C SER A 122 -12.25 5.80 -4.87
N TRP A 123 -13.12 5.22 -4.05
CA TRP A 123 -14.55 5.57 -3.99
C TRP A 123 -14.80 6.99 -3.48
N LEU A 124 -14.13 7.40 -2.41
CA LEU A 124 -14.29 8.74 -1.84
C LEU A 124 -13.90 9.84 -2.83
N ILE A 125 -12.80 9.64 -3.55
CA ILE A 125 -12.35 10.57 -4.59
C ILE A 125 -13.37 10.64 -5.72
N TRP A 126 -13.88 9.50 -6.19
CA TRP A 126 -14.91 9.48 -7.23
C TRP A 126 -16.21 10.18 -6.79
N ALA A 127 -16.67 9.91 -5.56
CA ALA A 127 -17.85 10.56 -5.00
C ALA A 127 -17.66 12.08 -4.84
N TYR A 128 -16.47 12.52 -4.41
CA TYR A 128 -16.12 13.93 -4.35
C TYR A 128 -16.13 14.59 -5.74
N GLU A 129 -15.56 13.93 -6.75
CA GLU A 129 -15.55 14.43 -8.13
C GLU A 129 -16.97 14.58 -8.69
N CYS A 130 -17.84 13.58 -8.46
CA CYS A 130 -19.26 13.65 -8.80
C CYS A 130 -19.95 14.85 -8.14
N ALA A 131 -19.77 15.03 -6.83
CA ALA A 131 -20.45 16.04 -6.04
C ALA A 131 -20.01 17.48 -6.37
N VAL A 132 -18.72 17.69 -6.61
CA VAL A 132 -18.14 19.03 -6.80
C VAL A 132 -18.12 19.45 -8.25
N PHE A 133 -17.77 18.54 -9.17
CA PHE A 133 -17.58 18.89 -10.58
C PHE A 133 -18.72 18.44 -11.48
N GLY A 134 -19.69 17.66 -10.96
CA GLY A 134 -20.80 17.11 -11.75
C GLY A 134 -20.35 16.19 -12.88
N LYS A 135 -19.07 15.79 -12.90
CA LYS A 135 -18.41 14.98 -13.92
C LYS A 135 -17.41 14.07 -13.22
N SER A 136 -17.58 12.78 -13.40
CA SER A 136 -16.59 11.76 -13.02
C SER A 136 -16.49 10.74 -14.16
N GLY A 137 -15.36 10.03 -14.22
CA GLY A 137 -15.24 8.87 -15.07
C GLY A 137 -16.06 7.69 -14.55
N GLU A 138 -15.77 6.49 -15.05
CA GLU A 138 -16.37 5.27 -14.53
C GLU A 138 -16.12 5.11 -13.01
N PRO A 139 -17.10 4.60 -12.25
CA PRO A 139 -16.92 4.30 -10.84
C PRO A 139 -15.81 3.24 -10.66
N PRO A 140 -15.16 3.19 -9.49
CA PRO A 140 -14.31 2.04 -9.16
C PRO A 140 -15.07 0.72 -9.34
N ASP A 141 -14.40 -0.30 -9.90
CA ASP A 141 -15.00 -1.61 -10.15
C ASP A 141 -15.43 -2.34 -8.86
N PRO A 142 -14.60 -2.42 -7.80
CA PRO A 142 -15.01 -3.11 -6.58
C PRO A 142 -16.09 -2.30 -5.88
N ALA A 143 -17.24 -2.90 -5.57
CA ALA A 143 -18.26 -2.22 -4.77
C ALA A 143 -17.72 -1.94 -3.35
N PRO A 144 -18.15 -0.86 -2.66
CA PRO A 144 -17.69 -0.58 -1.31
C PRO A 144 -18.00 -1.73 -0.34
N TYR A 145 -17.02 -2.10 0.47
CA TYR A 145 -17.15 -3.16 1.48
C TYR A 145 -16.52 -2.73 2.80
N SER A 146 -16.84 -3.47 3.86
CA SER A 146 -16.38 -3.15 5.21
C SER A 146 -14.98 -3.72 5.49
N LEU A 147 -14.22 -3.09 6.38
CA LEU A 147 -12.96 -3.64 6.85
C LEU A 147 -13.14 -5.05 7.47
N LYS A 148 -14.27 -5.27 8.15
CA LYS A 148 -14.60 -6.58 8.73
C LYS A 148 -14.79 -7.67 7.67
N SER A 149 -15.39 -7.34 6.53
CA SER A 149 -15.62 -8.33 5.47
C SER A 149 -14.32 -8.75 4.81
N VAL A 150 -13.42 -7.81 4.47
CA VAL A 150 -12.14 -8.17 3.83
C VAL A 150 -11.26 -9.03 4.73
N TYR A 151 -11.22 -8.76 6.04
CA TYR A 151 -10.49 -9.60 6.98
C TYR A 151 -11.17 -10.97 7.18
N LYS A 152 -12.50 -11.02 7.17
CA LYS A 152 -13.22 -12.30 7.20
C LYS A 152 -12.85 -13.14 5.98
N ASP A 153 -12.85 -12.56 4.78
CA ASP A 153 -12.51 -13.27 3.54
C ASP A 153 -11.03 -13.69 3.53
N PHE A 154 -10.14 -12.85 4.07
CA PHE A 154 -8.73 -13.18 4.28
C PHE A 154 -8.53 -14.42 5.18
N PHE A 155 -9.23 -14.53 6.30
CA PHE A 155 -9.10 -15.70 7.18
C PHE A 155 -9.90 -16.93 6.72
N CYS A 156 -11.01 -16.72 6.01
CA CYS A 156 -11.88 -17.79 5.53
C CYS A 156 -11.51 -18.30 4.12
N GLY A 157 -10.52 -17.68 3.45
CA GLY A 157 -10.03 -18.10 2.14
C GLY A 157 -11.04 -17.92 1.01
N ARG A 158 -11.92 -16.93 1.12
CA ARG A 158 -12.89 -16.57 0.06
C ARG A 158 -12.34 -15.49 -0.86
#